data_AF-A0A413W176-F1
#
_entry.id   AF-A0A413W176-F1
#
_cell.length_a   1.000
_cell.length_b   1.000
_cell.length_c   1.000
_cell.angle_alpha   90.00
_cell.angle_beta   90.00
_cell.angle_gamma   90.00
#
_symmetry.space_group_name_H-M   'P 1'
#
loop_
_entity.id
_entity.type
_entity.pdbx_description
1 polymer ?
#
loop_
_entity_poly.entity_id
_entity_poly.type
_entity_poly.pdbx_seq_one_letter_code
_entity_poly.pdbx_strand_id
1 'polypeptide(L)'
;MKIRMGFITNSSSTNFLIISKEELTEEYLFEKLGFIKDGMLEKQGRELCRSIIYALDGGLRYHNYEIPDYESIKKVFGEKSARLFVKNKGYHAYWGYTSSDDSPITQFFTTDSFEIEDKDFYLNGRACVW
;
A
#
# COMPACT_ATOMS: atom_id res chain seq x y z
N MET A 1 -5.98 10.00 -24.25
CA MET A 1 -6.83 9.23 -23.32
C MET A 1 -8.20 9.07 -23.96
N LYS A 2 -8.75 7.84 -24.07
CA LYS A 2 -10.12 7.59 -24.57
C LYS A 2 -10.96 7.09 -23.40
N ILE A 3 -11.88 7.92 -22.91
CA ILE A 3 -12.79 7.55 -21.81
C ILE A 3 -13.99 6.82 -22.44
N ARG A 4 -14.23 5.57 -22.05
CA ARG A 4 -15.42 4.80 -22.44
C ARG A 4 -16.49 4.95 -21.35
N MET A 5 -17.70 5.33 -21.76
CA MET A 5 -18.86 5.61 -20.90
C MET A 5 -19.73 4.37 -20.67
N GLY A 6 -19.12 3.24 -20.28
CA GLY A 6 -19.85 2.07 -19.80
C GLY A 6 -19.85 2.07 -18.27
N PHE A 7 -20.97 1.76 -17.63
CA PHE A 7 -20.99 1.48 -16.20
C PHE A 7 -20.17 0.21 -15.95
N ILE A 8 -18.95 0.37 -15.46
CA ILE A 8 -18.17 -0.73 -14.92
C ILE A 8 -18.44 -0.74 -13.42
N THR A 9 -19.21 -1.73 -12.95
CA THR A 9 -19.53 -1.93 -11.53
C THR A 9 -18.49 -2.84 -10.86
N ASN A 10 -17.20 -2.70 -11.19
CA ASN A 10 -16.14 -3.33 -10.41
C ASN A 10 -15.52 -2.25 -9.51
N SER A 11 -15.56 -2.46 -8.21
CA SER A 11 -14.64 -1.71 -7.35
C SER A 11 -13.25 -2.29 -7.56
N SER A 12 -12.33 -1.44 -8.00
CA SER A 12 -10.93 -1.80 -8.16
C SER A 12 -10.27 -1.81 -6.80
N SER A 13 -9.28 -2.66 -6.61
CA SER A 13 -8.53 -2.72 -5.36
C SER A 13 -7.05 -2.88 -5.64
N THR A 14 -6.21 -2.35 -4.77
CA THR A 14 -4.75 -2.48 -4.90
C THR A 14 -4.23 -3.10 -3.62
N ASN A 15 -3.68 -4.32 -3.75
CA ASN A 15 -2.90 -4.92 -2.67
C ASN A 15 -1.60 -4.11 -2.51
N PHE A 16 -1.19 -3.88 -1.28
CA PHE A 16 0.07 -3.24 -0.98
C PHE A 16 0.90 -4.03 0.03
N LEU A 17 2.22 -3.84 -0.05
CA LEU A 17 3.20 -4.38 0.89
C LEU A 17 4.05 -3.24 1.43
N ILE A 18 4.19 -3.18 2.75
CA ILE A 18 5.11 -2.29 3.46
C ILE A 18 6.17 -3.12 4.16
N ILE A 19 7.44 -2.78 3.97
CA ILE A 19 8.55 -3.28 4.78
C ILE A 19 9.20 -2.08 5.47
N SER A 20 9.17 -2.04 6.79
CA SER A 20 9.58 -0.88 7.57
C SER A 20 10.53 -1.28 8.70
N LYS A 21 11.60 -0.50 8.88
CA LYS A 21 12.52 -0.69 10.00
C LYS A 21 11.86 -0.45 11.35
N GLU A 22 11.03 0.59 11.43
CA GLU A 22 10.29 0.97 12.63
C GLU A 22 8.84 0.48 12.56
N GLU A 23 8.17 0.37 13.71
CA GLU A 23 6.74 0.05 13.76
C GLU A 23 5.93 1.14 13.04
N LEU A 24 4.93 0.71 12.26
CA LEU A 24 4.16 1.63 11.43
C LEU A 24 3.22 2.49 12.29
N THR A 25 3.45 3.81 12.28
CA THR A 25 2.57 4.80 12.90
C THR A 25 2.06 5.78 11.83
N GLU A 26 0.99 6.52 12.12
CA GLU A 26 0.47 7.56 11.19
C GLU A 26 1.56 8.58 10.87
N GLU A 27 2.24 9.11 11.89
CA GLU A 27 3.32 10.09 11.74
C GLU A 27 4.48 9.56 10.89
N TYR A 28 4.95 8.34 11.17
CA TYR A 28 6.06 7.76 10.44
C TYR A 28 5.69 7.51 8.97
N LEU A 29 4.51 6.97 8.71
CA LEU A 29 4.04 6.75 7.34
C LEU A 29 3.83 8.08 6.60
N PHE A 30 3.32 9.11 7.28
CA PHE A 30 3.11 10.44 6.70
C PHE A 30 4.43 11.05 6.21
N GLU A 31 5.50 10.93 7.00
CA GLU A 31 6.85 11.35 6.61
C GLU A 31 7.38 10.51 5.44
N LYS A 32 7.26 9.18 5.50
CA LYS A 32 7.75 8.27 4.45
C LYS A 32 7.03 8.42 3.11
N LEU A 33 5.77 8.84 3.13
CA LEU A 33 5.01 9.19 1.92
C LEU A 33 5.36 10.60 1.39
N GLY A 34 6.22 11.34 2.08
CA GLY A 34 6.71 12.65 1.64
C GLY A 34 5.75 13.81 1.89
N PHE A 35 4.75 13.62 2.76
CA PHE A 35 3.87 14.72 3.15
C PHE A 35 4.57 15.69 4.11
N ILE A 36 4.18 16.96 4.05
CA ILE A 36 4.77 18.04 4.83
C ILE A 36 3.75 18.50 5.87
N LYS A 37 4.17 18.59 7.13
CA LYS A 37 3.36 19.15 8.21
C LYS A 37 3.09 20.64 7.98
N ASP A 38 1.89 21.09 8.30
CA ASP A 38 1.34 22.41 8.02
C ASP A 38 1.29 22.74 6.50
N GLY A 39 1.47 21.72 5.65
CA GLY A 39 1.35 21.82 4.20
C GLY A 39 -0.10 21.73 3.71
N MET A 40 -0.34 22.15 2.46
CA MET A 40 -1.69 22.20 1.88
C MET A 40 -2.40 20.84 1.82
N LEU A 41 -1.64 19.74 1.82
CA LEU A 41 -2.14 18.36 1.71
C LEU A 41 -2.08 17.58 3.03
N GLU A 42 -1.77 18.22 4.16
CA GLU A 42 -1.59 17.49 5.42
C GLU A 42 -2.84 16.67 5.79
N LYS A 43 -4.03 17.28 5.69
CA LYS A 43 -5.27 16.58 6.06
C LYS A 43 -5.49 15.32 5.23
N GLN A 44 -5.30 15.42 3.91
CA GLN A 44 -5.46 14.31 2.97
C GLN A 44 -4.37 13.26 3.17
N GLY A 45 -3.12 13.68 3.41
CA GLY A 45 -2.03 12.75 3.70
C GLY A 45 -2.27 11.95 4.97
N ARG A 46 -2.77 12.59 6.03
CA ARG A 46 -3.16 11.89 7.26
C ARG A 46 -4.32 10.93 7.06
N GLU A 47 -5.32 11.34 6.28
CA GLU A 47 -6.44 10.47 5.91
C GLU A 47 -5.96 9.22 5.17
N LEU A 48 -5.07 9.37 4.18
CA LEU A 48 -4.45 8.26 3.47
C LEU A 48 -3.67 7.34 4.42
N CYS A 49 -2.86 7.89 5.33
CA CYS A 49 -2.11 7.10 6.30
C CYS A 49 -3.02 6.26 7.19
N ARG A 50 -4.13 6.85 7.69
CA ARG A 50 -5.12 6.11 8.49
C ARG A 50 -5.80 5.02 7.68
N SER A 51 -6.16 5.28 6.42
CA SER A 51 -6.73 4.26 5.54
C SER A 51 -5.77 3.09 5.34
N ILE A 52 -4.48 3.35 5.11
CA ILE A 52 -3.46 2.32 4.95
C ILE A 52 -3.30 1.49 6.24
N ILE A 53 -3.22 2.14 7.40
CA ILE A 53 -3.09 1.45 8.69
C ILE A 53 -4.33 0.60 8.99
N TYR A 54 -5.52 1.13 8.76
CA TYR A 54 -6.78 0.38 8.93
C TYR A 54 -6.87 -0.83 7.98
N ALA A 55 -6.36 -0.69 6.75
CA ALA A 55 -6.36 -1.76 5.76
C ALA A 55 -5.46 -2.95 6.13
N LEU A 56 -4.54 -2.80 7.10
CA LEU A 56 -3.68 -3.90 7.54
C LEU A 56 -4.47 -5.04 8.19
N ASP A 57 -5.60 -4.73 8.82
CA ASP A 57 -6.48 -5.72 9.44
C ASP A 57 -7.29 -6.53 8.40
N GLY A 58 -7.35 -6.05 7.15
CA GLY A 58 -8.13 -6.67 6.06
C GLY A 58 -7.38 -7.77 5.30
N GLY A 59 -6.07 -7.92 5.52
CA GLY A 59 -5.24 -8.86 4.77
C GLY A 59 -5.15 -8.53 3.28
N LEU A 60 -4.97 -9.57 2.44
CA LEU A 60 -4.82 -9.41 1.00
C LEU A 60 -6.12 -9.73 0.25
N ARG A 61 -6.49 -8.88 -0.69
CA ARG A 61 -7.62 -9.13 -1.58
C ARG A 61 -7.31 -10.30 -2.52
N TYR A 62 -8.23 -11.26 -2.60
CA TYR A 62 -8.15 -12.49 -3.42
C TYR A 62 -7.00 -13.46 -3.10
N HIS A 63 -6.37 -13.28 -1.94
CA HIS A 63 -5.36 -14.20 -1.42
C HIS A 63 -5.69 -14.57 0.02
N ASN A 64 -5.43 -15.82 0.39
CA ASN A 64 -5.63 -16.29 1.76
C ASN A 64 -4.27 -16.62 2.38
N TYR A 65 -3.59 -15.58 2.87
CA TYR A 65 -2.32 -15.68 3.58
C TYR A 65 -2.47 -14.97 4.92
N GLU A 66 -2.02 -15.62 6.00
CA GLU A 66 -2.11 -15.05 7.35
C GLU A 66 -0.95 -14.11 7.66
N ILE A 67 0.27 -14.49 7.25
CA ILE A 67 1.50 -13.74 7.57
C ILE A 67 2.41 -13.60 6.35
N PRO A 68 3.13 -12.47 6.22
CA PRO A 68 4.11 -12.30 5.17
C PRO A 68 5.28 -13.28 5.26
N ASP A 69 5.48 -14.03 4.19
CA ASP A 69 6.67 -14.85 3.96
C ASP A 69 7.22 -14.64 2.55
N TYR A 70 8.38 -15.23 2.26
CA TYR A 70 9.04 -15.03 0.96
C TYR A 70 8.16 -15.48 -0.22
N GLU A 71 7.46 -16.62 -0.11
CA GLU A 71 6.70 -17.20 -1.22
C GLU A 71 5.38 -16.45 -1.48
N SER A 72 4.66 -16.07 -0.43
CA SER A 72 3.47 -15.22 -0.50
C SER A 72 3.81 -13.84 -1.08
N ILE A 73 4.87 -13.18 -0.59
CA ILE A 73 5.32 -11.90 -1.11
C ILE A 73 5.74 -12.02 -2.57
N LYS A 74 6.52 -13.05 -2.93
CA LYS A 74 6.96 -13.28 -4.30
C LYS A 74 5.78 -13.44 -5.25
N LYS A 75 4.75 -14.18 -4.82
CA LYS A 75 3.56 -14.45 -5.62
C LYS A 75 2.72 -13.19 -5.86
N VAL A 76 2.54 -12.35 -4.84
CA VAL A 76 1.62 -11.20 -4.89
C VAL A 76 2.32 -9.94 -5.37
N PHE A 77 3.54 -9.68 -4.88
CA PHE A 77 4.28 -8.42 -5.10
C PHE A 77 5.56 -8.59 -5.93
N GLY A 78 5.85 -9.82 -6.37
CA GLY A 78 6.98 -10.13 -7.23
C GLY A 78 8.29 -10.39 -6.49
N GLU A 79 9.25 -10.94 -7.24
CA GLU A 79 10.55 -11.39 -6.75
C GLU A 79 11.39 -10.28 -6.09
N LYS A 80 11.31 -9.03 -6.57
CA LYS A 80 12.05 -7.89 -5.99
C LYS A 80 11.64 -7.68 -4.53
N SER A 81 10.34 -7.61 -4.27
CA SER A 81 9.74 -7.44 -2.95
C SER A 81 10.15 -8.58 -2.00
N ALA A 82 10.13 -9.81 -2.50
CA ALA A 82 10.51 -10.99 -1.72
C ALA A 82 11.99 -10.96 -1.31
N ARG A 83 12.88 -10.54 -2.22
CA ARG A 83 14.30 -10.34 -1.90
C ARG A 83 14.52 -9.21 -0.90
N LEU A 84 13.79 -8.11 -0.99
CA LEU A 84 13.86 -7.02 -0.02
C LEU A 84 13.41 -7.48 1.37
N PHE A 85 12.35 -8.29 1.47
CA PHE A 85 11.91 -8.89 2.72
C PHE A 85 13.01 -9.74 3.39
N VAL A 86 13.67 -10.61 2.62
CA VAL A 86 14.77 -11.45 3.14
C VAL A 86 16.02 -10.64 3.48
N LYS A 87 16.35 -9.61 2.69
CA LYS A 87 17.50 -8.73 2.94
C LYS A 87 17.32 -7.93 4.23
N ASN A 88 16.10 -7.49 4.51
CA ASN A 88 15.75 -6.68 5.68
C ASN A 88 15.18 -7.53 6.82
N LYS A 89 15.78 -8.70 7.10
CA LYS A 89 15.39 -9.52 8.26
C LYS A 89 15.45 -8.68 9.55
N GLY A 90 14.38 -8.77 10.34
CA GLY A 90 14.20 -7.99 11.57
C GLY A 90 13.40 -6.70 11.38
N TYR A 91 13.05 -6.34 10.14
CA TYR A 91 12.10 -5.26 9.87
C TYR A 91 10.67 -5.78 10.03
N HIS A 92 9.74 -4.86 10.22
CA HIS A 92 8.31 -5.13 10.20
C HIS A 92 7.84 -5.27 8.75
N ALA A 93 6.99 -6.26 8.48
CA ALA A 93 6.35 -6.45 7.19
C ALA A 93 4.83 -6.43 7.37
N TYR A 94 4.16 -5.60 6.58
CA TYR A 94 2.73 -5.41 6.61
C TYR A 94 2.17 -5.52 5.20
N TRP A 95 0.94 -5.98 5.09
CA TRP A 95 0.20 -5.91 3.85
C TRP A 95 -1.23 -5.51 4.10
N GLY A 96 -1.90 -5.08 3.05
CA GLY A 96 -3.31 -4.75 3.07
C GLY A 96 -3.79 -4.57 1.65
N TYR A 97 -5.02 -4.06 1.53
CA TYR A 97 -5.51 -3.56 0.25
C TYR A 97 -6.28 -2.26 0.43
N THR A 98 -6.22 -1.40 -0.57
CA THR A 98 -7.10 -0.24 -0.69
C THR A 98 -8.16 -0.50 -1.76
N SER A 99 -9.30 0.20 -1.68
CA SER A 99 -10.43 0.08 -2.59
C SER A 99 -10.72 1.40 -3.30
N SER A 100 -11.32 1.33 -4.49
CA SER A 100 -11.86 2.52 -5.16
C SER A 100 -13.12 3.06 -4.50
N ASP A 101 -13.69 2.31 -3.55
CA ASP A 101 -14.84 2.73 -2.72
C ASP A 101 -14.43 3.51 -1.46
N ASP A 102 -13.12 3.68 -1.23
CA ASP A 102 -12.57 4.41 -0.08
C ASP A 102 -12.62 5.95 -0.31
N SER A 103 -12.03 6.71 0.62
CA SER A 103 -11.94 8.17 0.52
C SER A 103 -11.31 8.62 -0.82
N PRO A 104 -11.60 9.85 -1.32
CA PRO A 104 -11.06 10.30 -2.61
C PRO A 104 -9.53 10.22 -2.74
N ILE A 105 -8.80 10.48 -1.65
CA ILE A 105 -7.32 10.39 -1.66
C ILE A 105 -6.85 8.93 -1.71
N THR A 106 -7.54 8.04 -0.99
CA THR A 106 -7.27 6.60 -1.03
C THR A 106 -7.66 6.01 -2.37
N GLN A 107 -8.75 6.46 -2.98
CA GLN A 107 -9.16 6.07 -4.32
C GLN A 107 -8.08 6.45 -5.35
N PHE A 108 -7.57 7.68 -5.29
CA PHE A 108 -6.46 8.10 -6.16
C PHE A 108 -5.28 7.13 -6.05
N PHE A 109 -4.90 6.78 -4.83
CA PHE A 109 -3.84 5.83 -4.53
C PHE A 109 -4.14 4.41 -5.05
N THR A 110 -5.39 3.93 -4.89
CA THR A 110 -5.84 2.63 -5.40
C THR A 110 -5.76 2.55 -6.92
N THR A 111 -6.10 3.64 -7.61
CA THR A 111 -6.16 3.68 -9.07
C THR A 111 -4.81 3.91 -9.75
N ASP A 112 -3.76 4.18 -8.97
CA ASP A 112 -2.40 4.33 -9.46
C ASP A 112 -1.52 3.14 -9.08
N SER A 113 -0.37 3.00 -9.73
CA SER A 113 0.66 2.01 -9.41
C SER A 113 1.93 2.73 -8.98
N PHE A 114 2.29 2.61 -7.71
CA PHE A 114 3.48 3.27 -7.14
C PHE A 114 4.36 2.28 -6.38
N GLU A 115 5.64 2.65 -6.28
CA GLU A 115 6.64 1.94 -5.52
C GLU A 115 7.57 2.98 -4.88
N ILE A 116 7.72 2.93 -3.57
CA ILE A 116 8.61 3.79 -2.80
C ILE A 116 9.68 2.88 -2.20
N GLU A 117 10.95 3.23 -2.43
CA GLU A 117 12.09 2.50 -1.89
C GLU A 117 13.06 3.51 -1.27
N ASP A 118 13.14 3.49 0.05
CA ASP A 118 14.08 4.23 0.87
C ASP A 118 14.94 3.23 1.68
N LYS A 119 15.98 3.72 2.36
CA LYS A 119 16.96 2.92 3.10
C LYS A 119 16.33 2.07 4.22
N ASP A 120 15.26 2.56 4.83
CA ASP A 120 14.59 2.02 6.01
C ASP A 120 13.09 1.76 5.79
N PHE A 121 12.58 2.04 4.59
CA PHE A 121 11.18 1.91 4.24
C PHE A 121 11.00 1.46 2.79
N TYR A 122 10.13 0.50 2.58
CA TYR A 122 9.71 0.05 1.26
C TYR A 122 8.20 -0.06 1.22
N LEU A 123 7.58 0.47 0.18
CA LEU A 123 6.15 0.34 -0.09
C LEU A 123 5.95 -0.04 -1.56
N ASN A 124 5.18 -1.10 -1.80
CA ASN A 124 4.80 -1.54 -3.13
C ASN A 124 3.28 -1.59 -3.23
N GLY A 125 2.70 -0.71 -4.05
CA GLY A 125 1.28 -0.69 -4.40
C GLY A 125 1.04 -1.01 -5.88
N ARG A 126 1.82 -1.94 -6.45
CA ARG A 126 1.72 -2.30 -7.88
C ARG A 126 0.81 -3.51 -8.14
N ALA A 127 0.36 -4.19 -7.08
CA ALA A 127 -0.48 -5.37 -7.16
C ALA A 127 -1.97 -4.97 -7.30
N CYS A 128 -2.28 -4.30 -8.42
CA CYS A 128 -3.63 -3.85 -8.74
C CYS A 128 -4.52 -5.02 -9.18
N VAL A 129 -5.76 -5.00 -8.70
CA VAL A 129 -6.81 -5.94 -9.05
C VAL A 129 -8.00 -5.16 -9.60
N TRP A 130 -8.26 -5.37 -10.89
CA TRP A 130 -9.29 -4.68 -11.67
C TRP A 130 -10.45 -5.63 -11.98
#